data_AF-A0A554LMU8-F1
#
_entry.id   AF-A0A554LMU8-F1
#
_cell.length_a   1.000
_cell.length_b   1.000
_cell.length_c   1.000
_cell.angle_alpha   90.00
_cell.angle_beta   90.00
_cell.angle_gamma   90.00
#
_symmetry.space_group_name_H-M   'P 1'
#
loop_
_entity.id
_entity.type
_entity.pdbx_description
1 polymer ?
#
loop_
_entity_poly.entity_id
_entity_poly.type
_entity_poly.pdbx_seq_one_letter_code
_entity_poly.pdbx_strand_id
1 'polypeptide(L)'
;MKKTGLIISFGVIFGGLALIAMLLYPSYKEYERNKRINGEIEKLSQEAEKLRENNSELSEKIEYFKTQAYKERIAKERLNLQKTDEQVVAVKPSISKNESVEVLQLNKGDENKLGKIESPNYQKWIRYFFGNL
;
A
#
# COMPACT_ATOMS: atom_id res chain seq x y z
N MET A 1 30.03 -50.72 -63.86
CA MET A 1 30.24 -51.25 -62.50
C MET A 1 30.28 -50.18 -61.38
N LYS A 2 30.55 -48.89 -61.64
CA LYS A 2 30.62 -47.86 -60.56
C LYS A 2 29.29 -47.50 -59.87
N LYS A 3 28.15 -47.62 -60.57
CA LYS A 3 26.83 -47.20 -60.05
C LYS A 3 26.29 -48.10 -58.94
N THR A 4 26.59 -49.40 -58.96
CA THR A 4 26.11 -50.37 -57.97
C THR A 4 26.78 -50.20 -56.61
N GLY A 5 28.10 -49.94 -56.58
CA GLY A 5 28.81 -49.62 -55.34
C GLY A 5 28.35 -48.32 -54.69
N LEU A 6 27.91 -47.35 -55.50
CA LEU A 6 27.42 -46.05 -55.03
C LEU A 6 26.05 -46.18 -54.34
N ILE A 7 25.16 -47.02 -54.86
CA ILE A 7 23.85 -47.33 -54.23
C ILE A 7 24.04 -48.08 -52.90
N ILE A 8 24.98 -49.03 -52.84
CA ILE A 8 25.28 -49.78 -51.61
C ILE A 8 25.84 -48.82 -50.54
N SER A 9 26.77 -47.94 -50.90
CA SER A 9 27.31 -46.94 -49.98
C SER A 9 26.23 -46.00 -49.44
N PHE A 10 25.29 -45.56 -50.29
CA PHE A 10 24.16 -44.74 -49.84
C PHE A 10 23.23 -45.50 -48.90
N GLY A 11 22.97 -46.78 -49.17
CA GLY A 11 22.16 -47.64 -48.29
C GLY A 11 22.77 -47.81 -46.91
N VAL A 12 24.10 -48.01 -46.83
CA VAL A 12 24.83 -48.10 -45.55
C VAL A 12 24.78 -46.79 -44.78
N ILE A 13 24.99 -45.64 -45.46
CA ILE A 13 24.89 -44.31 -44.84
C ILE A 13 23.48 -44.07 -44.30
N PHE A 14 22.45 -44.37 -45.09
CA PHE A 14 21.06 -44.15 -44.70
C PHE A 14 20.64 -45.08 -43.54
N GLY A 15 21.06 -46.35 -43.56
CA GLY A 15 20.85 -47.29 -42.45
C GLY A 15 21.54 -46.85 -41.16
N GLY A 16 22.77 -46.35 -41.25
CA GLY A 16 23.49 -45.77 -40.12
C GLY A 16 22.78 -44.54 -39.56
N LEU A 17 22.30 -43.65 -40.44
CA LEU A 17 21.54 -42.45 -40.03
C LEU A 17 20.22 -42.82 -39.33
N ALA A 18 19.52 -43.85 -39.83
CA ALA A 18 18.28 -44.35 -39.25
C ALA A 18 18.52 -44.96 -37.84
N LEU A 19 19.61 -45.71 -37.66
CA LEU A 19 20.00 -46.24 -36.35
C LEU A 19 20.34 -45.12 -35.36
N ILE A 20 21.07 -44.09 -35.80
CA ILE A 20 21.37 -42.93 -34.96
C ILE A 20 20.08 -42.20 -34.58
N ALA A 21 19.17 -41.97 -35.53
CA ALA A 21 17.88 -41.33 -35.25
C ALA A 21 17.03 -42.15 -34.26
N MET A 22 17.02 -43.47 -34.39
CA MET A 22 16.31 -44.37 -33.47
C MET A 22 16.86 -44.29 -32.04
N LEU A 23 18.18 -44.15 -31.88
CA LEU A 23 18.82 -43.99 -30.57
C LEU A 23 18.61 -42.59 -29.98
N LEU A 24 18.57 -41.53 -30.81
CA LEU A 24 18.39 -40.15 -30.35
C LEU A 24 16.94 -39.80 -30.02
N TYR A 25 15.97 -40.46 -30.64
CA TYR A 25 14.54 -40.21 -30.42
C TYR A 25 14.10 -40.30 -28.94
N PRO A 26 14.41 -41.37 -28.18
CA PRO A 26 14.03 -41.43 -26.77
C PRO A 26 14.71 -40.33 -25.94
N SER A 27 15.99 -40.04 -26.17
CA SER A 27 16.72 -38.98 -25.46
C SER A 27 16.09 -37.61 -25.65
N TYR A 28 15.63 -37.29 -26.87
CA TYR A 28 14.92 -36.04 -27.15
C TYR A 28 13.58 -35.95 -26.39
N LYS A 29 12.81 -37.05 -26.39
CA LYS A 29 11.53 -37.11 -25.68
C LYS A 29 11.70 -36.97 -24.15
N GLU A 30 12.72 -37.61 -23.60
CA GLU A 30 13.09 -37.51 -22.19
C GLU A 30 13.50 -36.09 -21.81
N TYR A 31 14.29 -35.43 -22.65
CA TYR A 31 14.72 -34.04 -22.44
C TYR A 31 13.53 -33.07 -22.36
N GLU A 32 12.58 -33.15 -23.30
CA GLU A 32 11.37 -32.33 -23.28
C GLU A 32 10.51 -32.61 -22.03
N ARG A 33 10.37 -33.89 -21.63
CA ARG A 33 9.64 -34.23 -20.41
C ARG A 33 10.32 -33.65 -19.17
N ASN A 34 11.64 -33.79 -19.07
CA ASN A 34 12.40 -33.29 -17.93
C ASN A 34 12.33 -31.77 -17.83
N LYS A 35 12.41 -31.06 -18.97
CA LYS A 35 12.25 -29.61 -19.03
C LYS A 35 10.88 -29.16 -18.52
N ARG A 36 9.80 -29.85 -18.92
CA ARG A 36 8.45 -29.56 -18.42
C ARG A 36 8.32 -29.79 -16.92
N ILE A 37 8.80 -30.93 -16.43
CA ILE A 37 8.76 -31.27 -15.00
C ILE A 37 9.53 -30.23 -14.17
N ASN A 38 10.74 -29.86 -14.60
CA ASN A 38 11.53 -28.84 -13.91
C ASN A 38 10.83 -27.48 -13.89
N GLY A 39 10.17 -27.10 -14.98
CA GLY A 39 9.37 -25.87 -15.01
C GLY A 39 8.17 -25.91 -14.06
N GLU A 40 7.51 -27.06 -13.93
CA GLU A 40 6.43 -27.25 -12.95
C GLU A 40 6.96 -27.19 -11.51
N ILE A 41 8.11 -27.82 -11.23
CA ILE A 41 8.78 -27.75 -9.92
C ILE A 41 9.13 -26.30 -9.57
N GLU A 42 9.72 -25.56 -10.51
CA GLU A 42 10.10 -24.16 -10.29
C GLU A 42 8.88 -23.29 -10.00
N LYS A 43 7.80 -23.46 -10.78
CA LYS A 43 6.54 -22.75 -10.56
C LYS A 43 5.95 -23.06 -9.18
N LEU A 44 5.88 -24.34 -8.80
CA LEU A 44 5.37 -24.76 -7.49
C LEU A 44 6.25 -24.26 -6.34
N SER A 45 7.57 -24.24 -6.53
CA SER A 45 8.51 -23.71 -5.55
C SER A 45 8.30 -22.21 -5.34
N GLN A 46 8.11 -21.44 -6.41
CA GLN A 46 7.81 -20.01 -6.33
C GLN A 46 6.46 -19.74 -5.63
N GLU A 47 5.44 -20.54 -5.92
CA GLU A 47 4.14 -20.44 -5.27
C GLU A 47 4.22 -20.77 -3.77
N ALA A 48 4.98 -21.79 -3.39
CA ALA A 48 5.22 -22.15 -2.00
C ALA A 48 5.96 -21.04 -1.23
N GLU A 49 6.96 -20.41 -1.85
CA GLU A 49 7.69 -19.29 -1.23
C GLU A 49 6.76 -18.10 -1.00
N LYS A 50 6.00 -17.71 -2.03
CA LYS A 50 5.00 -16.64 -1.91
C LYS A 50 3.98 -16.91 -0.82
N LEU A 51 3.51 -18.17 -0.69
CA LEU A 51 2.58 -18.54 0.35
C LEU A 51 3.20 -18.45 1.75
N ARG A 52 4.49 -18.80 1.88
CA ARG A 52 5.23 -18.67 3.14
C ARG A 52 5.40 -17.20 3.54
N GLU A 53 5.78 -16.33 2.61
CA GLU A 53 5.88 -14.89 2.83
C GLU A 53 4.52 -14.31 3.28
N ASN A 54 3.44 -14.63 2.56
CA ASN A 54 2.09 -14.20 2.92
C ASN A 54 1.68 -14.68 4.31
N ASN A 55 2.04 -15.90 4.68
CA ASN A 55 1.75 -16.44 6.00
C ASN A 55 2.49 -15.67 7.10
N SER A 56 3.78 -15.37 6.87
CA SER A 56 4.59 -14.55 7.79
C SER A 56 3.99 -13.15 7.97
N GLU A 57 3.68 -12.46 6.87
CA GLU A 57 3.09 -11.12 6.90
C GLU A 57 1.74 -11.12 7.64
N LEU A 58 0.90 -12.12 7.39
CA LEU A 58 -0.38 -12.24 8.07
C LEU A 58 -0.20 -12.52 9.57
N SER A 59 0.77 -13.35 9.93
CA SER A 59 1.11 -13.63 11.34
C SER A 59 1.56 -12.37 12.07
N GLU A 60 2.43 -11.56 11.44
CA GLU A 60 2.89 -10.28 11.98
C GLU A 60 1.73 -9.30 12.19
N LYS A 61 0.81 -9.19 11.22
CA LYS A 61 -0.40 -8.37 11.33
C LYS A 61 -1.29 -8.83 12.48
N ILE A 62 -1.51 -10.15 12.61
CA ILE A 62 -2.27 -10.73 13.71
C ILE A 62 -1.64 -10.33 15.05
N GLU A 63 -0.32 -10.41 15.16
CA GLU A 63 0.38 -10.06 16.39
C GLU A 63 0.26 -8.57 16.71
N TYR A 64 0.43 -7.70 15.71
CA TYR A 64 0.18 -6.27 15.85
C TYR A 64 -1.24 -5.96 16.34
N PHE A 65 -2.26 -6.63 15.80
CA PHE A 65 -3.65 -6.43 16.22
C PHE A 65 -3.95 -6.92 17.66
N LYS A 66 -3.17 -7.86 18.17
CA LYS A 66 -3.27 -8.28 19.58
C LYS A 66 -2.66 -7.26 20.55
N THR A 67 -1.77 -6.40 20.08
CA THR A 67 -1.08 -5.43 20.93
C THR A 67 -2.07 -4.51 21.65
N GLN A 68 -1.69 -4.12 22.86
CA GLN A 68 -2.48 -3.18 23.65
C GLN A 68 -2.60 -1.82 22.97
N ALA A 69 -1.53 -1.36 22.31
CA ALA A 69 -1.53 -0.11 21.55
C ALA A 69 -2.60 -0.10 20.44
N TYR A 70 -2.74 -1.21 19.69
CA TYR A 70 -3.77 -1.31 18.66
C TYR A 70 -5.18 -1.32 19.26
N LYS A 71 -5.41 -2.07 20.34
CA LYS A 71 -6.70 -2.12 21.04
C LYS A 71 -7.11 -0.74 21.56
N GLU A 72 -6.17 -0.01 22.15
CA GLU A 72 -6.39 1.34 22.65
C GLU A 72 -6.70 2.33 21.54
N ARG A 73 -5.96 2.27 20.42
CA ARG A 73 -6.23 3.09 19.25
C ARG A 73 -7.66 2.87 18.73
N ILE A 74 -8.08 1.61 18.58
CA ILE A 74 -9.43 1.27 18.14
C ILE A 74 -10.49 1.71 19.15
N ALA A 75 -10.26 1.54 20.46
CA ALA A 75 -11.18 2.00 21.50
C ALA A 75 -11.36 3.53 21.46
N LYS A 76 -10.29 4.29 21.26
CA LYS A 76 -10.34 5.74 21.08
C LYS A 76 -11.11 6.13 19.81
N GLU A 77 -10.77 5.52 18.67
CA GLU A 77 -11.36 5.87 17.36
C GLU A 77 -12.83 5.46 17.21
N ARG A 78 -13.20 4.27 17.71
CA ARG A 78 -14.52 3.67 17.45
C ARG A 78 -15.50 3.86 18.59
N LEU A 79 -15.00 3.92 19.81
CA LEU A 79 -15.82 3.95 21.01
C LEU A 79 -15.71 5.30 21.74
N ASN A 80 -14.90 6.24 21.25
CA ASN A 80 -14.56 7.50 21.92
C ASN A 80 -14.14 7.28 23.38
N LEU A 81 -13.53 6.12 23.69
CA LEU A 81 -13.12 5.78 25.04
C LEU A 81 -11.79 6.46 25.36
N GLN A 82 -11.75 7.15 26.48
CA GLN A 82 -10.53 7.69 27.08
C GLN A 82 -9.99 6.73 28.12
N LYS A 83 -8.67 6.74 28.30
CA LYS A 83 -8.11 6.12 29.50
C LYS A 83 -8.47 6.95 30.73
N THR A 84 -8.54 6.29 31.87
CA THR A 84 -8.86 6.90 33.17
C THR A 84 -7.86 7.98 33.60
N ASP A 85 -6.64 7.97 33.07
CA ASP A 85 -5.55 8.91 33.32
C ASP A 85 -5.38 9.99 32.23
N GLU A 86 -6.26 10.04 31.22
CA GLU A 86 -6.17 10.97 30.09
C GLU A 86 -7.05 12.22 30.32
N GLN A 87 -6.46 13.43 30.35
CA GLN A 87 -7.23 14.68 30.39
C GLN A 87 -7.47 15.23 28.98
N VAL A 88 -8.72 15.33 28.57
CA VAL A 88 -9.10 16.01 27.32
C VAL A 88 -9.55 17.43 27.59
N VAL A 89 -8.86 18.37 26.97
CA VAL A 89 -9.15 19.80 27.05
C VAL A 89 -9.91 20.22 25.79
N ALA A 90 -11.17 20.62 25.96
CA ALA A 90 -11.92 21.25 24.89
C ALA A 90 -11.44 22.69 24.70
N VAL A 91 -10.58 22.91 23.70
CA VAL A 91 -10.14 24.27 23.33
C VAL A 91 -11.30 24.96 22.61
N LYS A 92 -12.02 25.82 23.34
CA LYS A 92 -12.93 26.77 22.70
C LYS A 92 -12.06 27.84 22.04
N PRO A 93 -12.25 28.17 20.75
CA PRO A 93 -11.60 29.32 20.17
C PRO A 93 -12.09 30.56 20.93
N SER A 94 -11.25 31.08 21.82
CA SER A 94 -11.52 32.34 22.51
C SER A 94 -11.51 33.42 21.45
N ILE A 95 -12.69 33.97 21.15
CA ILE A 95 -12.76 35.32 20.60
C ILE A 95 -12.05 36.19 21.62
N SER A 96 -10.88 36.70 21.25
CA SER A 96 -10.07 37.59 22.09
C SER A 96 -10.94 38.73 22.57
N LYS A 97 -11.27 38.72 23.86
CA LYS A 97 -11.79 39.89 24.55
C LYS A 97 -10.70 40.38 25.50
N ASN A 98 -9.74 41.10 24.92
CA ASN A 98 -9.05 42.14 25.67
C ASN A 98 -10.01 43.32 25.76
N GLU A 99 -10.82 43.35 26.81
CA GLU A 99 -11.37 44.59 27.33
C GLU A 99 -11.67 44.37 28.81
N SER A 100 -10.94 45.15 29.61
CA SER A 100 -11.01 45.39 31.05
C SER A 100 -12.27 44.88 31.77
N VAL A 101 -12.04 44.15 32.86
CA VAL A 101 -13.02 43.95 33.93
C VAL A 101 -13.24 45.30 34.61
N GLU A 102 -14.16 46.09 34.08
CA GLU A 102 -14.78 47.19 34.81
C GLU A 102 -16.09 46.67 35.41
N VAL A 103 -16.12 46.59 36.73
CA VAL A 103 -17.30 46.20 37.50
C VAL A 103 -18.32 47.32 37.34
N LEU A 104 -19.27 47.16 36.42
CA LEU A 104 -20.40 48.08 36.27
C LEU A 104 -21.71 47.35 36.57
N GLN A 105 -22.32 47.82 37.65
CA GLN A 105 -23.62 47.46 38.15
C GLN A 105 -24.68 47.65 37.06
N LEU A 106 -25.50 46.62 36.83
CA LEU A 106 -26.60 46.67 35.88
C LEU A 106 -27.73 47.56 36.45
N ASN A 107 -27.78 48.81 36.00
CA ASN A 107 -29.01 49.59 35.99
C ASN A 107 -29.63 49.54 34.58
N LYS A 108 -30.94 49.29 34.56
CA LYS A 108 -31.83 49.29 33.40
C LYS A 108 -31.72 50.59 32.60
N GLY A 109 -31.76 50.48 31.27
CA GLY A 109 -32.20 51.56 30.39
C GLY A 109 -31.41 51.69 29.10
N ASP A 110 -32.17 51.71 28.00
CA ASP A 110 -31.94 52.50 26.79
C ASP A 110 -31.37 51.82 25.53
N GLU A 111 -32.26 51.87 24.54
CA GLU A 111 -32.13 51.47 23.15
C GLU A 111 -31.28 52.46 22.34
N ASN A 112 -30.77 51.96 21.21
CA ASN A 112 -30.29 52.70 20.04
C ASN A 112 -29.01 53.55 20.18
N LYS A 113 -27.87 53.04 19.65
CA LYS A 113 -27.00 53.79 18.72
C LYS A 113 -26.22 52.88 17.74
N LEU A 114 -26.64 53.00 16.48
CA LEU A 114 -25.88 53.00 15.22
C LEU A 114 -24.80 51.93 14.94
N GLY A 115 -25.05 51.23 13.83
CA GLY A 115 -24.23 50.19 13.22
C GLY A 115 -22.76 50.55 13.02
N LYS A 116 -21.90 49.67 13.54
CA LYS A 116 -20.54 49.52 13.02
C LYS A 116 -20.65 48.86 11.66
N ILE A 117 -20.43 49.63 10.59
CA ILE A 117 -20.20 49.07 9.26
C ILE A 117 -18.88 48.29 9.37
N GLU A 118 -18.99 46.98 9.54
CA GLU A 118 -17.83 46.09 9.51
C GLU A 118 -17.19 46.20 8.12
N SER A 119 -15.94 46.65 8.07
CA SER A 119 -15.18 46.73 6.82
C SER A 119 -15.22 45.36 6.10
N PRO A 120 -15.52 45.30 4.80
CA PRO A 120 -15.50 44.05 4.03
C PRO A 120 -14.17 43.32 4.18
N ASN A 121 -14.22 41.99 4.16
CA ASN A 121 -13.05 41.16 4.47
C ASN A 121 -11.84 41.44 3.55
N TYR A 122 -12.05 41.82 2.28
CA TYR A 122 -10.96 42.16 1.36
C TYR A 122 -10.11 43.35 1.84
N GLN A 123 -10.72 44.35 2.49
CA GLN A 123 -9.98 45.51 3.03
C GLN A 123 -9.10 45.10 4.21
N LYS A 124 -9.55 44.14 5.03
CA LYS A 124 -8.76 43.60 6.14
C LYS A 124 -7.52 42.87 5.63
N TRP A 125 -7.66 42.08 4.56
CA TRP A 125 -6.54 41.36 3.94
C TRP A 125 -5.52 42.30 3.31
N ILE A 126 -5.97 43.33 2.58
CA ILE A 126 -5.07 44.33 2.00
C ILE A 126 -4.25 45.02 3.10
N ARG A 127 -4.89 45.43 4.21
CA ARG A 127 -4.20 46.05 5.34
C ARG A 127 -3.19 45.11 6.01
N TYR A 128 -3.52 43.82 6.12
CA TYR A 128 -2.62 42.83 6.69
C TYR A 128 -1.36 42.63 5.84
N PHE A 129 -1.50 42.54 4.52
CA PHE A 129 -0.39 42.25 3.63
C PHE A 129 0.45 43.47 3.22
N PHE A 130 -0.16 44.66 3.17
CA PHE A 130 0.48 45.87 2.61
C PHE A 130 0.46 47.08 3.54
N GLY A 131 0.01 46.94 4.80
CA GLY A 131 -0.17 48.06 5.73
C GLY A 131 1.10 48.58 6.40
N ASN A 132 2.25 47.94 6.20
CA ASN A 132 3.55 48.33 6.76
C ASN A 132 4.63 48.42 5.67
N LEU A 133 4.35 49.16 4.58
CA LEU A 133 5.35 49.58 3.61
C LEU A 133 5.61 51.08 3.75
#